data_AF-A0A963Z8G4-F1
#
_entry.id   AF-A0A963Z8G4-F1
#
_cell.length_a   1.000
_cell.length_b   1.000
_cell.length_c   1.000
_cell.angle_alpha   90.00
_cell.angle_beta   90.00
_cell.angle_gamma   90.00
#
_symmetry.space_group_name_H-M   'P 1'
#
loop_
_entity.id
_entity.type
_entity.pdbx_description
1 polymer ?
#
loop_
_entity_poly.entity_id
_entity_poly.type
_entity_poly.pdbx_seq_one_letter_code
_entity_poly.pdbx_strand_id
1 'polypeptide(L)'
;MSHSNHNPFSDVEAHKSKEMLELIKRMSLEQRADRMAELCEFAREMQIEGIKLRNPGITKEEAYNKFKEMMYAHYAKSSTHE
;
A
#
# COMPACT_ATOMS: atom_id res chain seq x y z
N MET A 1 26.16 6.16 33.88
CA MET A 1 24.72 6.43 34.00
C MET A 1 24.11 6.20 32.62
N SER A 2 23.29 5.15 32.48
CA SER A 2 22.67 4.79 31.21
C SER A 2 21.40 5.63 31.05
N HIS A 3 21.38 6.56 30.10
CA HIS A 3 20.17 7.30 29.78
C HIS A 3 19.29 6.41 28.91
N SER A 4 18.26 5.83 29.53
CA SER A 4 17.15 5.19 28.83
C SER A 4 16.45 6.25 27.99
N ASN A 5 16.71 6.28 26.69
CA ASN A 5 15.91 7.03 25.72
C ASN A 5 14.54 6.35 25.61
N HIS A 6 13.67 6.61 26.58
CA HIS A 6 12.27 6.21 26.49
C HIS A 6 11.60 7.21 25.53
N ASN A 7 11.44 6.80 24.27
CA ASN A 7 10.70 7.58 23.29
C ASN A 7 9.20 7.40 23.58
N PRO A 8 8.49 8.40 24.14
CA PRO A 8 7.09 8.26 24.56
C PRO A 8 6.13 8.05 23.38
N PHE A 9 6.60 8.21 22.14
CA PHE A 9 5.84 7.93 20.92
C PHE A 9 5.80 6.44 20.55
N SER A 10 6.74 5.64 21.05
CA SER A 10 6.84 4.18 20.78
C SER A 10 5.66 3.38 21.35
N ASP A 11 5.24 3.73 22.57
CA ASP A 11 4.20 2.95 23.28
C ASP A 11 2.79 3.26 22.76
N VAL A 12 2.55 4.48 22.28
CA VAL A 12 1.29 4.89 21.64
C VAL A 12 1.12 4.20 20.28
N GLU A 13 2.19 4.07 19.50
CA GLU A 13 2.16 3.34 18.25
C GLU A 13 1.96 1.83 18.47
N ALA A 14 2.66 1.25 19.46
CA ALA A 14 2.50 -0.16 19.82
C ALA A 14 1.06 -0.50 20.26
N HIS A 15 0.41 0.38 21.03
CA HIS A 15 -0.98 0.19 21.44
C HIS A 15 -1.93 0.18 20.24
N LYS A 16 -1.78 1.16 19.32
CA LYS A 16 -2.61 1.26 18.11
C LYS A 16 -2.41 0.06 17.18
N SER A 17 -1.16 -0.42 17.03
CA SER A 17 -0.87 -1.63 16.26
C SER A 17 -1.55 -2.85 16.85
N LYS A 18 -1.59 -2.99 18.17
CA LYS A 18 -2.26 -4.10 18.85
C LYS A 18 -3.77 -4.09 18.62
N GLU A 19 -4.42 -2.94 18.72
CA GLU A 19 -5.86 -2.81 18.46
C GLU A 19 -6.22 -3.15 17.00
N MET A 20 -5.41 -2.68 16.06
CA MET A 20 -5.59 -2.99 14.63
C MET A 20 -5.43 -4.49 14.35
N LEU A 21 -4.45 -5.15 14.97
CA LEU A 21 -4.27 -6.60 14.85
C LEU A 21 -5.45 -7.38 15.42
N GLU A 22 -5.99 -6.97 16.57
CA GLU A 22 -7.17 -7.62 17.14
C GLU A 22 -8.42 -7.43 16.28
N LEU A 23 -8.56 -6.29 15.62
CA LEU A 23 -9.62 -6.07 14.63
C LEU A 23 -9.47 -7.02 13.43
N ILE A 24 -8.26 -7.15 12.87
CA ILE A 24 -7.97 -8.03 11.73
C ILE A 24 -8.25 -9.50 12.09
N LYS A 25 -7.89 -9.93 13.30
CA LYS A 25 -8.15 -11.32 13.77
C LYS A 25 -9.64 -11.65 13.85
N ARG A 26 -10.49 -10.65 14.10
CA ARG A 26 -11.95 -10.82 14.18
C ARG A 26 -12.63 -10.86 12.81
N MET A 27 -11.91 -10.51 11.74
CA MET A 27 -12.47 -10.52 10.39
C MET A 27 -12.52 -11.94 9.81
N SER A 28 -13.60 -12.22 9.08
CA SER A 28 -13.69 -13.43 8.26
C SER A 28 -12.65 -13.40 7.13
N LEU A 29 -12.47 -14.54 6.45
CA LEU A 29 -11.63 -14.58 5.24
C LEU A 29 -12.18 -13.68 4.14
N GLU A 30 -13.50 -13.69 3.93
CA GLU A 30 -14.19 -12.84 2.95
C GLU A 30 -13.97 -11.35 3.26
N GLN A 31 -14.19 -10.93 4.50
CA GLN A 31 -13.96 -9.54 4.90
C GLN A 31 -12.50 -9.12 4.70
N ARG A 32 -11.54 -10.01 4.93
CA ARG A 32 -10.11 -9.72 4.68
C ARG A 32 -9.81 -9.61 3.19
N ALA A 33 -10.40 -10.46 2.36
CA ALA A 33 -10.28 -10.38 0.92
C ALA A 33 -10.88 -9.05 0.39
N ASP A 34 -12.05 -8.65 0.87
CA ASP A 34 -12.69 -7.38 0.50
C ASP A 34 -11.81 -6.19 0.87
N ARG A 35 -11.29 -6.14 2.09
CA ARG A 35 -10.36 -5.07 2.51
C ARG A 35 -9.08 -5.06 1.70
N MET A 36 -8.55 -6.23 1.34
CA MET A 36 -7.37 -6.31 0.48
C MET A 36 -7.69 -5.75 -0.92
N ALA A 37 -8.86 -6.06 -1.47
CA ALA A 37 -9.29 -5.52 -2.76
C ALA A 37 -9.42 -3.98 -2.73
N GLU A 38 -10.04 -3.43 -1.68
CA GLU A 38 -10.14 -1.98 -1.46
C GLU A 38 -8.75 -1.32 -1.39
N LEU A 39 -7.82 -1.90 -0.63
CA LEU A 39 -6.45 -1.39 -0.52
C LEU A 39 -5.69 -1.43 -1.84
N CYS A 40 -5.85 -2.52 -2.61
CA CYS A 40 -5.27 -2.64 -3.95
C CYS A 40 -5.84 -1.59 -4.92
N GLU A 41 -7.14 -1.32 -4.85
CA GLU A 41 -7.78 -0.26 -5.64
C GLU A 41 -7.24 1.12 -5.27
N PHE A 42 -7.18 1.43 -3.98
CA PHE A 42 -6.63 2.70 -3.50
C PHE A 42 -5.17 2.91 -3.92
N ALA A 43 -4.33 1.87 -3.76
CA ALA A 43 -2.93 1.92 -4.18
C ALA A 43 -2.79 2.17 -5.69
N ARG A 44 -3.63 1.52 -6.51
CA ARG A 44 -3.69 1.74 -7.96
C ARG A 44 -4.05 3.19 -8.29
N GLU A 45 -5.07 3.74 -7.64
CA GLU A 45 -5.48 5.14 -7.86
C GLU A 45 -4.36 6.12 -7.51
N MET A 46 -3.71 5.94 -6.35
CA MET A 46 -2.57 6.76 -5.95
C MET A 46 -1.44 6.74 -6.98
N GLN A 47 -1.13 5.57 -7.54
CA GLN A 47 -0.09 5.43 -8.55
C GLN A 47 -0.46 6.14 -9.86
N ILE A 48 -1.71 6.01 -10.30
CA ILE A 48 -2.23 6.71 -11.48
C ILE A 48 -2.20 8.23 -11.27
N GLU A 49 -2.62 8.74 -10.11
CA GLU A 49 -2.53 10.17 -9.79
C GLU A 49 -1.07 10.64 -9.78
N GLY A 50 -0.16 9.85 -9.21
CA GLY A 50 1.27 10.12 -9.28
C GLY A 50 1.83 10.15 -10.71
N ILE A 51 1.26 9.37 -11.64
CA ILE A 51 1.61 9.44 -13.08
C ILE A 51 1.09 10.76 -13.68
N LYS A 52 -0.17 11.13 -13.42
CA LYS A 52 -0.75 12.39 -13.93
C LYS A 52 0.02 13.61 -13.45
N LEU A 53 0.38 13.66 -12.17
CA LEU A 53 1.16 14.76 -11.59
C LEU A 53 2.53 14.94 -12.27
N ARG A 54 3.15 13.83 -12.69
CA ARG A 54 4.46 13.84 -13.38
C ARG A 54 4.35 14.10 -14.88
N ASN A 55 3.15 14.04 -15.45
CA ASN A 55 2.91 14.18 -16.89
C ASN A 55 1.72 15.14 -17.13
N PRO A 56 1.89 16.46 -16.97
CA PRO A 56 0.83 17.42 -17.19
C PRO A 56 0.24 17.29 -18.61
N GLY A 57 -1.10 17.24 -18.69
CA GLY A 57 -1.81 17.10 -19.97
C GLY A 57 -2.01 15.66 -20.46
N ILE A 58 -1.52 14.65 -19.73
CA ILE A 58 -1.82 13.25 -20.04
C ILE A 58 -3.32 12.95 -19.89
N THR A 59 -3.87 12.17 -20.80
CA THR A 59 -5.25 11.70 -20.67
C THR A 59 -5.38 10.64 -19.57
N LYS A 60 -6.61 10.42 -19.10
CA LYS A 60 -6.90 9.36 -18.11
C LYS A 60 -6.49 7.97 -18.64
N GLU A 61 -6.75 7.71 -19.92
CA GLU A 61 -6.45 6.43 -20.56
C GLU A 61 -4.94 6.19 -20.69
N GLU A 62 -4.17 7.20 -21.12
CA GLU A 62 -2.72 7.12 -21.19
C GLU A 62 -2.08 6.93 -19.82
N ALA A 63 -2.57 7.60 -18.78
CA ALA A 63 -2.10 7.40 -17.41
C ALA A 63 -2.35 5.96 -16.93
N TYR A 64 -3.52 5.40 -17.27
CA TYR A 64 -3.84 4.00 -16.97
C TYR A 64 -2.97 3.01 -17.76
N ASN A 65 -2.69 3.29 -19.03
CA ASN A 65 -1.79 2.46 -19.85
C ASN A 65 -0.36 2.47 -19.29
N LYS A 66 0.17 3.64 -18.91
CA LYS A 66 1.48 3.74 -18.23
C LYS A 66 1.52 2.95 -16.92
N PHE A 67 0.44 3.01 -16.12
CA PHE A 67 0.34 2.19 -14.92
C PHE A 67 0.43 0.68 -15.25
N LYS A 68 -0.31 0.20 -16.26
CA LYS A 68 -0.22 -1.20 -16.70
C LYS A 68 1.19 -1.60 -17.13
N GLU A 69 1.85 -0.76 -17.93
CA GLU A 69 3.24 -1.01 -18.37
C GLU A 69 4.19 -1.15 -17.17
N MET A 70 4.07 -0.29 -16.17
CA MET A 70 4.85 -0.40 -14.93
C MET A 70 4.59 -1.74 -14.21
N MET A 71 3.32 -2.14 -14.06
CA MET A 71 2.97 -3.40 -13.40
C MET A 71 3.51 -4.62 -14.15
N TYR A 72 3.40 -4.64 -15.49
CA TYR A 72 3.98 -5.72 -16.30
C TYR A 72 5.49 -5.78 -16.18
N ALA A 73 6.18 -4.63 -16.21
CA ALA A 73 7.62 -4.58 -16.05
C ALA A 73 8.07 -5.09 -14.66
N HIS A 74 7.31 -4.81 -13.61
CA HIS A 74 7.57 -5.35 -12.27
C HIS A 74 7.35 -6.86 -12.21
N TYR A 75 6.23 -7.35 -12.76
CA TYR A 75 5.92 -8.78 -12.82
C TYR A 75 7.01 -9.56 -13.56
N ALA A 76 7.41 -9.09 -14.74
CA ALA A 76 8.44 -9.73 -15.56
C ALA A 76 9.79 -9.80 -14.85
N LYS A 77 10.15 -8.78 -14.04
CA LYS A 77 11.37 -8.80 -13.22
C LYS A 77 11.28 -9.77 -12.05
N SER A 78 10.11 -9.91 -11.43
CA SER A 78 9.93 -10.89 -10.34
C SER A 78 9.94 -12.33 -10.85
N SER A 79 9.48 -12.59 -12.09
CA SER A 79 9.42 -13.93 -12.68
C SER A 79 10.75 -14.45 -13.22
N THR A 80 11.81 -13.63 -13.28
CA THR A 80 13.16 -14.05 -13.70
C THR A 80 14.06 -14.45 -12.52
N HIS A 81 13.51 -14.55 -11.31
CA HIS A 81 14.19 -15.00 -10.09
C HIS A 81 13.63 -16.32 -9.53
N GLU A 82 12.87 -17.06 -10.35
CA GLU A 82 12.56 -18.50 -10.16
C GLU A 82 13.47 -19.35 -11.06
#